data_AF-A0A2E3D9A5-F1
#
_entry.id   AF-A0A2E3D9A5-F1
#
_cell.length_a   1.000
_cell.length_b   1.000
_cell.length_c   1.000
_cell.angle_alpha   90.00
_cell.angle_beta   90.00
_cell.angle_gamma   90.00
#
_symmetry.space_group_name_H-M   'P 1'
#
loop_
_entity.id
_entity.type
_entity.pdbx_description
1 polymer ?
#
loop_
_entity_poly.entity_id
_entity_poly.type
_entity_poly.pdbx_seq_one_letter_code
_entity_poly.pdbx_strand_id
1 'polypeptide(L)' 'MSYHQFMADDGTEYGSFEVFAVSPMEAQYNRQNADHGDDHTLYQSGWYWWACQPDCLPDGEASGPFDTEADAIADARSA' A
#
# COMPACT_ATOMS: atom_id res chain seq x y z
N MET A 1 5.13 8.42 -2.06
CA MET A 1 4.42 7.88 -0.90
C MET A 1 3.56 9.01 -0.34
N SER A 2 2.31 8.72 -0.02
CA SER A 2 1.36 9.68 0.55
C SER A 2 0.54 9.01 1.65
N TYR A 3 0.13 9.78 2.65
CA TYR A 3 -0.61 9.28 3.82
C TYR A 3 -2.02 9.85 3.82
N HIS A 4 -3.00 9.00 4.14
CA HIS A 4 -4.42 9.33 4.10
C HIS A 4 -5.14 8.70 5.31
N GLN A 5 -6.36 9.16 5.57
CA GLN A 5 -7.26 8.58 6.59
C GLN A 5 -8.34 7.75 5.90
N PHE A 6 -8.80 6.67 6.53
CA PHE A 6 -10.08 6.06 6.13
C PHE A 6 -11.22 6.97 6.57
N MET A 7 -12.36 6.81 5.92
CA MET A 7 -13.54 7.63 6.18
C MET A 7 -14.78 6.75 6.22
N ALA A 8 -15.54 6.84 7.31
CA ALA A 8 -16.79 6.11 7.46
C ALA A 8 -17.90 6.74 6.59
N ASP A 9 -19.01 6.04 6.44
CA ASP A 9 -20.18 6.51 5.68
C ASP A 9 -20.75 7.84 6.21
N ASP A 10 -20.57 8.13 7.50
CA ASP A 10 -20.99 9.37 8.14
C ASP A 10 -19.97 10.52 8.02
N GLY A 11 -18.84 10.27 7.34
CA GLY A 11 -17.74 11.21 7.17
C GLY A 11 -16.73 11.23 8.33
N THR A 12 -16.88 10.36 9.33
CA THR A 12 -15.92 10.27 10.44
C THR A 12 -14.61 9.64 9.95
N GLU A 13 -13.49 10.32 10.19
CA GLU A 13 -12.16 9.76 9.93
C GLU A 13 -11.81 8.71 10.99
N TYR A 14 -11.26 7.57 10.55
CA TYR A 14 -10.74 6.53 11.44
C TYR A 14 -9.53 5.85 10.82
N GLY A 15 -8.53 5.51 11.64
CA GLY A 15 -7.32 4.84 11.16
C GLY A 15 -6.58 5.62 10.06
N SER A 16 -5.52 5.03 9.53
CA SER A 16 -4.76 5.64 8.44
C SER A 16 -4.27 4.59 7.47
N PHE A 17 -3.96 5.01 6.25
CA PHE A 17 -3.29 4.17 5.28
C PHE A 17 -2.21 4.95 4.54
N GLU A 18 -1.17 4.23 4.13
CA GLU A 18 -0.09 4.75 3.31
C GLU A 18 -0.24 4.22 1.90
N VAL A 19 -0.06 5.10 0.93
CA VAL A 19 -0.07 4.78 -0.50
C VAL A 19 1.33 4.97 -1.06
N PHE A 20 1.83 3.96 -1.75
CA PHE A 20 3.20 3.95 -2.25
C PHE A 20 3.30 3.23 -3.60
N ALA A 21 4.40 3.47 -4.30
CA ALA A 21 4.64 2.88 -5.62
C ALA A 21 5.84 1.92 -5.54
N VAL A 22 5.68 0.74 -6.12
CA VAL A 22 6.77 -0.19 -6.38
C VAL A 22 7.19 -0.02 -7.83
N SER A 23 8.44 0.41 -8.04
CA SER A 23 8.95 0.60 -9.41
C SER A 23 9.19 -0.74 -10.12
N PRO A 24 9.20 -0.78 -11.47
CA PRO A 24 9.61 -1.98 -12.22
C PRO A 24 10.98 -2.52 -11.83
N MET A 25 11.92 -1.63 -11.49
CA MET A 25 13.27 -1.99 -11.06
C MET A 25 13.26 -2.66 -9.68
N GLU A 26 12.50 -2.11 -8.74
CA GLU A 26 12.34 -2.67 -7.39
C GLU A 26 11.63 -4.03 -7.43
N ALA A 27 10.53 -4.14 -8.16
CA ALA A 27 9.85 -5.41 -8.36
C ALA A 27 10.76 -6.47 -9.01
N GLN A 28 11.59 -6.06 -9.97
CA GLN A 28 12.59 -6.94 -10.57
C GLN A 28 13.65 -7.38 -9.56
N TYR A 29 14.17 -6.45 -8.76
CA TYR A 29 15.16 -6.73 -7.73
C TYR A 29 14.59 -7.73 -6.69
N ASN A 30 13.37 -7.50 -6.22
CA ASN A 30 12.69 -8.37 -5.26
C ASN A 30 12.53 -9.78 -5.83
N ARG A 31 12.10 -9.93 -7.10
CA ARG A 31 12.00 -11.25 -7.77
C ARG A 31 13.34 -11.97 -7.88
N GLN A 32 14.44 -11.23 -8.06
CA GLN A 32 15.78 -11.81 -8.17
C GLN A 32 16.39 -12.22 -6.83
N ASN A 33 15.89 -11.66 -5.72
CA ASN A 33 16.35 -11.90 -4.36
C ASN A 33 15.20 -12.41 -3.47
N ALA A 34 14.33 -13.26 -4.03
CA ALA A 34 13.10 -13.71 -3.37
C ALA A 34 13.39 -14.52 -2.09
N ASP A 35 14.60 -15.08 -1.96
CA ASP A 35 15.09 -15.76 -0.75
C ASP A 35 15.39 -14.80 0.41
N HIS A 36 15.46 -13.50 0.14
CA HIS A 36 15.64 -12.44 1.14
C HIS A 36 14.35 -11.65 1.43
N GLY A 37 13.24 -12.00 0.78
CA GLY A 37 11.96 -11.33 0.98
C GLY A 37 11.33 -11.64 2.35
N ASP A 38 10.60 -10.66 2.86
CA ASP A 38 9.72 -10.76 4.02
C ASP A 38 8.25 -10.59 3.63
N ASP A 39 7.37 -10.55 4.62
CA ASP A 39 5.91 -10.43 4.44
C ASP A 39 5.49 -9.09 3.78
N HIS A 40 6.39 -8.11 3.68
CA HIS A 40 6.14 -6.81 3.06
C HIS A 40 6.85 -6.65 1.70
N THR A 41 7.52 -7.69 1.22
CA THR A 41 8.25 -7.65 -0.05
C THR A 41 7.30 -7.83 -1.23
N LEU A 42 7.23 -6.81 -2.10
CA LEU A 42 6.33 -6.79 -3.26
C LEU A 42 7.04 -7.15 -4.55
N TYR A 43 6.47 -8.10 -5.30
CA TYR A 43 7.09 -8.69 -6.49
C TYR A 43 6.53 -8.16 -7.81
N GLN A 44 5.53 -7.28 -7.78
CA GLN A 44 4.94 -6.64 -8.96
C GLN A 44 5.07 -5.12 -8.82
N SER A 45 5.23 -4.45 -9.96
CA SER A 45 5.28 -3.00 -10.00
C SER A 45 3.88 -2.43 -10.11
N GLY A 46 3.66 -1.29 -9.47
CA GLY A 46 2.37 -0.60 -9.46
C GLY A 46 2.21 0.22 -8.19
N TRP A 47 1.00 0.69 -7.97
CA TRP A 47 0.61 1.39 -6.75
C TRP A 47 0.01 0.43 -5.75
N TYR A 48 0.30 0.67 -4.49
CA TYR A 48 -0.18 -0.14 -3.38
C TYR A 48 -0.66 0.76 -2.26
N TRP A 49 -1.51 0.22 -1.39
CA TRP A 49 -1.79 0.81 -0.11
C TRP A 49 -1.79 -0.25 1.00
N TRP A 50 -1.44 0.12 2.22
CA TRP A 50 -1.69 -0.71 3.41
C TRP A 50 -2.30 0.14 4.51
N ALA A 51 -3.08 -0.49 5.40
CA ALA A 51 -3.45 0.17 6.64
C ALA A 51 -2.17 0.43 7.46
N CYS A 52 -2.18 1.51 8.24
CA CYS A 52 -1.06 1.92 9.06
C CYS A 52 -1.49 2.05 10.52
N GLN A 53 -0.70 1.46 11.41
CA GLN A 53 -0.78 1.76 12.85
C GLN A 53 -0.23 3.17 13.14
N PRO A 54 -0.48 3.74 14.33
CA PRO A 54 0.23 4.93 14.78
C PRO A 54 1.75 4.78 14.55
N ASP A 55 2.41 5.85 14.09
CA ASP A 55 3.79 5.88 13.57
C ASP A 55 4.00 5.28 12.16
N CYS A 56 2.92 5.05 11.40
CA CYS A 56 2.95 4.59 10.00
C CYS A 56 3.61 3.21 9.80
N LEU A 57 3.52 2.34 10.82
CA LEU A 57 3.93 0.95 10.66
C LEU A 57 2.88 0.21 9.82
N PRO A 58 3.30 -0.60 8.82
CA PRO A 58 2.39 -1.40 8.02
C PRO A 58 1.54 -2.30 8.92
N ASP A 59 0.23 -2.22 8.78
CA ASP A 59 -0.74 -3.05 9.49
C ASP A 59 -1.33 -4.07 8.51
N GLY A 60 -0.57 -5.14 8.28
CA GLY A 60 -0.97 -6.25 7.39
C GLY A 60 -0.33 -6.21 6.00
N GLU A 61 -0.97 -6.90 5.06
CA GLU A 61 -0.51 -7.02 3.68
C GLU A 61 -0.86 -5.78 2.85
N ALA A 62 -0.03 -5.46 1.85
CA ALA A 62 -0.32 -4.39 0.91
C ALA A 62 -1.40 -4.80 -0.10
N SER A 63 -2.39 -3.95 -0.30
CA SER A 63 -3.40 -4.06 -1.34
C SER A 63 -2.89 -3.47 -2.66
N GLY A 64 -3.02 -4.21 -3.77
CA GLY A 64 -2.54 -3.82 -5.10
C GLY A 64 -1.96 -5.02 -5.89
N PRO A 65 -1.25 -4.79 -7.01
CA PRO A 65 -0.92 -3.49 -7.60
C PRO A 65 -2.11 -2.82 -8.31
N PHE A 66 -2.19 -1.50 -8.20
CA PHE A 66 -3.06 -0.62 -8.97
C PHE A 66 -2.27 0.15 -10.04
N ASP A 67 -2.96 0.61 -11.10
CA ASP A 67 -2.33 1.34 -12.20
C ASP A 67 -1.93 2.77 -11.80
N THR A 68 -2.72 3.41 -10.93
CA THR A 68 -2.48 4.79 -10.48
C THR A 68 -2.59 4.96 -8.96
N GLU A 69 -1.95 6.01 -8.43
CA GLU A 69 -2.10 6.41 -7.02
C GLU A 69 -3.56 6.69 -6.66
N ALA A 70 -4.32 7.29 -7.59
CA ALA A 70 -5.72 7.61 -7.39
C ALA A 70 -6.59 6.35 -7.25
N ASP A 71 -6.29 5.28 -8.00
CA ASP A 71 -6.99 4.01 -7.90
C ASP A 71 -6.72 3.34 -6.55
N ALA A 72 -5.46 3.36 -6.09
CA ALA A 72 -5.09 2.84 -4.77
C ALA A 72 -5.80 3.62 -3.64
N ILE A 73 -5.87 4.94 -3.73
CA ILE A 73 -6.60 5.78 -2.75
C ILE A 73 -8.11 5.48 -2.78
N ALA A 74 -8.68 5.33 -3.97
CA ALA A 74 -10.11 5.05 -4.13
C ALA A 74 -10.47 3.68 -3.54
N ASP A 75 -9.65 2.67 -3.81
CA ASP A 75 -9.80 1.33 -3.24
C ASP A 75 -9.70 1.35 -1.71
N ALA A 76 -8.65 1.98 -1.17
CA ALA A 76 -8.46 2.12 0.28
C ALA A 76 -9.65 2.79 0.99
N ARG A 77 -10.25 3.82 0.36
CA ARG A 77 -11.43 4.50 0.90
C ARG A 77 -12.72 3.71 0.81
N SER A 78 -12.72 2.61 0.07
CA SER A 78 -13.87 1.70 -0.08
C SER A 78 -13.76 0.42 0.75
N ALA A 79 -12.65 0.24 1.48
CA ALA A 79 -12.37 -0.90 2.37
C ALA A 79 -13.05 -0.75 3.73
#